data_AF-A0A6N4V7L4-F1
#
_entry.id   AF-A0A6N4V7L4-F1
#
_cell.length_a   1.000
_cell.length_b   1.000
_cell.length_c   1.000
_cell.angle_alpha   90.00
_cell.angle_beta   90.00
_cell.angle_gamma   90.00
#
_symmetry.space_group_name_H-M   'P 1'
#
loop_
_entity.id
_entity.type
_entity.pdbx_description
1 polymer ?
#
loop_
_entity_poly.entity_id
_entity_poly.type
_entity_poly.pdbx_seq_one_letter_code
_entity_poly.pdbx_strand_id
1 'polypeptide(L)'
;MNKTALVRGAAGGAVGGLLMAIWSMIAIALTGTGFWTPINLIAHTAFPSAPLGGAFSAPALVIGLLIHFAVAIGFGVVFAALMTPARGRRPTTATSAGFGLVYGLVIWLVMHFAVWPAADVVAASAFSLWVFAVGHLIYGLTLGLLVGPVTRTVGPAEPHSQIT
;
A
#
# COMPACT_ATOMS: atom_id res chain seq x y z
N MET A 1 -16.77 9.60 6.90
CA MET A 1 -15.53 9.14 7.56
C MET A 1 -14.97 10.28 8.40
N ASN A 2 -14.43 10.04 9.60
CA ASN A 2 -13.86 11.09 10.45
C ASN A 2 -12.40 11.42 10.05
N LYS A 3 -11.90 12.59 10.46
CA LYS A 3 -10.54 13.07 10.15
C LYS A 3 -9.45 12.07 10.56
N THR A 4 -9.62 11.40 11.70
CA THR A 4 -8.66 10.41 12.21
C THR A 4 -8.54 9.19 11.30
N ALA A 5 -9.67 8.65 10.82
CA ALA A 5 -9.65 7.53 9.88
C ALA A 5 -9.02 7.92 8.54
N LEU A 6 -9.31 9.13 8.04
CA LEU A 6 -8.68 9.67 6.83
C LEU A 6 -7.15 9.74 6.99
N VAL A 7 -6.66 10.36 8.07
CA VAL A 7 -5.22 10.50 8.32
C VAL A 7 -4.54 9.15 8.48
N ARG A 8 -5.16 8.21 9.21
CA ARG A 8 -4.61 6.84 9.38
C ARG A 8 -4.57 6.08 8.07
N GLY A 9 -5.62 6.19 7.25
CA GLY A 9 -5.65 5.58 5.92
C GLY A 9 -4.58 6.15 5.01
N ALA A 10 -4.43 7.48 4.97
CA ALA A 10 -3.40 8.14 4.18
C ALA A 10 -1.99 7.76 4.64
N ALA A 11 -1.72 7.79 5.94
CA ALA A 11 -0.43 7.41 6.50
C ALA A 11 -0.12 5.92 6.25
N GLY A 12 -1.10 5.03 6.47
CA GLY A 12 -0.95 3.61 6.19
C GLY A 12 -0.70 3.33 4.71
N GLY A 13 -1.40 4.04 3.83
CA GLY A 13 -1.21 3.97 2.37
C GLY A 13 0.18 4.43 1.95
N ALA A 14 0.65 5.56 2.49
CA ALA A 14 2.00 6.07 2.21
C ALA A 14 3.09 5.10 2.70
N VAL A 15 3.02 4.63 3.95
CA VAL A 15 4.01 3.70 4.51
C VAL A 15 3.99 2.35 3.79
N GLY A 16 2.80 1.80 3.55
CA GLY A 16 2.66 0.55 2.78
C GLY A 16 3.18 0.69 1.35
N GLY A 17 2.89 1.83 0.70
CA GLY A 17 3.36 2.13 -0.65
C GLY A 17 4.88 2.24 -0.71
N LEU A 18 5.50 2.86 0.30
CA LEU A 18 6.96 2.93 0.43
C LEU A 18 7.60 1.55 0.59
N LEU A 19 7.07 0.72 1.49
CA LEU A 19 7.60 -0.63 1.72
C LEU A 19 7.45 -1.52 0.48
N MET A 20 6.30 -1.42 -0.21
CA MET A 20 6.10 -2.07 -1.51
C MET A 20 7.13 -1.59 -2.54
N ALA A 21 7.36 -0.29 -2.66
CA ALA A 21 8.30 0.28 -3.62
C ALA A 21 9.73 -0.23 -3.34
N ILE A 22 10.19 -0.17 -2.10
CA ILE A 22 11.52 -0.67 -1.69
C ILE A 22 11.66 -2.15 -2.04
N TRP A 23 10.67 -2.97 -1.68
CA TRP A 23 10.63 -4.38 -2.02
C TRP A 23 10.76 -4.60 -3.53
N SER A 24 9.92 -3.94 -4.32
CA SER A 24 9.91 -4.12 -5.77
C SER A 24 11.20 -3.68 -6.43
N MET A 25 11.79 -2.55 -5.99
CA MET A 25 13.07 -2.06 -6.53
C MET A 25 14.22 -3.01 -6.23
N ILE A 26 14.29 -3.57 -5.02
CA ILE A 26 15.32 -4.56 -4.66
C ILE A 26 15.09 -5.86 -5.42
N ALA A 27 13.87 -6.40 -5.43
CA ALA A 27 13.57 -7.66 -6.11
C ALA A 27 13.85 -7.60 -7.62
N ILE A 28 13.47 -6.50 -8.27
CA ILE A 28 13.71 -6.29 -9.71
C ILE A 28 15.19 -5.99 -10.02
N ALA A 29 15.93 -5.35 -9.11
CA ALA A 29 17.37 -5.23 -9.25
C ALA A 29 18.04 -6.62 -9.23
N LEU A 30 17.62 -7.50 -8.32
CA LEU A 30 18.17 -8.84 -8.16
C LEU A 30 17.84 -9.78 -9.34
N THR A 31 16.77 -9.52 -10.11
CA THR A 31 16.45 -10.26 -11.34
C THR A 31 17.14 -9.70 -12.59
N GLY A 32 18.01 -8.69 -12.45
CA GLY A 32 18.84 -8.14 -13.54
C GLY A 32 18.12 -7.14 -14.45
N THR A 33 16.84 -6.81 -14.18
CA THR A 33 16.09 -5.80 -14.95
C THR A 33 16.43 -4.38 -14.53
N GLY A 34 16.99 -4.21 -13.32
CA GLY A 34 17.61 -2.99 -12.83
C GLY A 34 16.74 -2.22 -11.83
N PHE A 35 17.41 -1.57 -10.87
CA PHE A 35 16.79 -0.96 -9.68
C PHE A 35 15.68 0.06 -10.00
N TRP A 36 15.85 0.88 -11.04
CA TRP A 36 14.91 1.95 -11.38
C TRP A 36 13.67 1.51 -12.15
N THR A 37 13.64 0.26 -12.63
CA THR A 37 12.59 -0.27 -13.51
C THR A 37 11.19 -0.10 -12.94
N PRO A 38 10.88 -0.40 -11.66
CA PRO A 38 9.52 -0.22 -11.14
C PRO A 38 9.01 1.21 -11.24
N ILE A 39 9.82 2.20 -10.86
CA ILE A 39 9.40 3.61 -10.87
C ILE A 39 9.28 4.12 -12.31
N ASN A 40 10.20 3.70 -13.18
CA ASN A 40 10.18 4.03 -14.59
C ASN A 40 8.91 3.52 -15.29
N LEU A 41 8.52 2.27 -15.02
CA LEU A 41 7.31 1.67 -15.60
C LEU A 41 6.03 2.34 -15.07
N ILE A 42 6.00 2.76 -13.81
CA ILE A 42 4.88 3.57 -13.29
C ILE A 42 4.85 4.94 -13.97
N ALA A 43 6.00 5.60 -14.13
CA ALA A 43 6.06 6.90 -14.80
C ALA A 43 5.63 6.82 -16.26
N HIS A 44 5.97 5.75 -16.98
CA HIS A 44 5.64 5.55 -18.38
C HIS A 44 4.12 5.62 -18.65
N THR A 45 3.29 5.23 -17.67
CA THR A 45 1.82 5.31 -17.76
C THR A 45 1.28 6.71 -18.03
N ALA A 46 2.00 7.76 -17.64
CA ALA A 46 1.62 9.16 -17.85
C ALA A 46 2.70 9.97 -18.59
N PHE A 47 3.90 9.43 -18.73
CA PHE A 47 5.05 10.05 -19.37
C PHE A 47 5.72 9.05 -20.32
N PRO A 48 5.22 8.89 -21.56
CA PRO A 48 5.68 7.84 -22.49
C PRO A 48 7.17 7.89 -22.87
N SER A 49 7.86 9.00 -22.60
CA SER A 49 9.33 9.09 -22.76
C SER A 49 10.12 8.58 -21.55
N ALA A 50 9.46 8.07 -20.51
CA ALA A 50 10.13 7.37 -19.42
C ALA A 50 10.86 6.11 -19.96
N PRO A 51 12.00 5.70 -19.37
CA PRO A 51 12.60 4.43 -19.72
C PRO A 51 11.66 3.26 -19.43
N LEU A 52 11.81 2.14 -20.15
CA LEU A 52 11.09 0.89 -19.85
C LEU A 52 11.93 -0.11 -19.04
N GLY A 53 13.19 0.21 -18.75
CA GLY A 53 14.12 -0.63 -18.03
C GLY A 53 14.83 0.10 -16.88
N GLY A 54 15.97 -0.42 -16.46
CA GLY A 54 16.68 0.04 -15.25
C GLY A 54 17.46 1.35 -15.36
N ALA A 55 17.37 2.07 -16.48
CA ALA A 55 18.09 3.33 -16.67
C ALA A 55 17.57 4.43 -15.74
N PHE A 56 18.45 5.18 -15.10
CA PHE A 56 18.03 6.29 -14.25
C PHE A 56 17.46 7.45 -15.08
N SER A 57 16.34 8.01 -14.63
CA SER A 57 15.72 9.21 -15.20
C SER A 57 15.09 10.04 -14.09
N ALA A 58 15.59 11.28 -13.88
CA ALA A 58 15.07 12.16 -12.84
C ALA A 58 13.58 12.53 -13.04
N PRO A 59 13.11 12.85 -14.26
CA PRO A 59 11.68 13.07 -14.51
C PRO A 59 10.84 11.83 -14.19
N ALA A 60 11.29 10.64 -14.60
CA ALA A 60 10.58 9.39 -14.32
C ALA A 60 10.53 9.10 -12.82
N LEU A 61 11.61 9.37 -12.09
CA LEU A 61 11.63 9.24 -10.63
C LEU A 61 10.54 10.09 -9.96
N VAL A 62 10.47 11.37 -10.30
CA VAL A 62 9.49 12.30 -9.70
C VAL A 62 8.06 11.89 -10.07
N ILE A 63 7.78 11.68 -11.35
CA ILE A 63 6.44 11.34 -11.84
C ILE A 63 5.98 9.99 -11.30
N GLY A 64 6.84 8.97 -11.34
CA GLY A 64 6.53 7.63 -10.87
C GLY A 64 6.25 7.60 -9.36
N LEU A 65 7.04 8.31 -8.56
CA LEU A 65 6.77 8.43 -7.12
C LEU A 65 5.46 9.17 -6.82
N LEU A 66 5.16 10.25 -7.55
CA LEU A 66 3.91 10.99 -7.36
C LEU A 66 2.69 10.11 -7.66
N ILE A 67 2.69 9.40 -8.79
CA ILE A 67 1.62 8.47 -9.16
C ILE A 67 1.50 7.36 -8.13
N HIS A 68 2.62 6.71 -7.78
CA HIS A 68 2.65 5.60 -6.85
C HIS A 68 2.09 5.98 -5.47
N PHE A 69 2.57 7.10 -4.90
CA PHE A 69 2.10 7.55 -3.60
C PHE A 69 0.66 8.05 -3.64
N ALA A 70 0.22 8.74 -4.71
CA ALA A 70 -1.17 9.17 -4.84
C ALA A 70 -2.13 7.97 -4.85
N VAL A 71 -1.82 6.93 -5.63
CA VAL A 71 -2.61 5.70 -5.71
C VAL A 71 -2.56 4.93 -4.39
N ALA A 72 -1.37 4.77 -3.80
CA ALA A 72 -1.20 4.05 -2.53
C ALA A 72 -1.93 4.73 -1.36
N ILE A 73 -1.89 6.07 -1.29
CA ILE A 73 -2.64 6.86 -0.31
C ILE A 73 -4.15 6.71 -0.55
N GLY A 74 -4.60 6.81 -1.80
CA GLY A 74 -6.01 6.63 -2.16
C GLY A 74 -6.56 5.28 -1.69
N PHE A 75 -5.85 4.19 -1.99
CA PHE A 75 -6.26 2.86 -1.51
C PHE A 75 -6.16 2.69 0.00
N GLY A 76 -5.22 3.36 0.68
CA GLY A 76 -5.14 3.33 2.14
C GLY A 76 -6.33 4.03 2.79
N VAL A 77 -6.79 5.13 2.20
CA VAL A 77 -8.01 5.84 2.60
C VAL A 77 -9.25 4.98 2.38
N VAL A 78 -9.35 4.29 1.24
CA VAL A 78 -10.45 3.34 0.97
C VAL A 78 -10.45 2.21 2.01
N PHE A 79 -9.29 1.62 2.31
CA PHE A 79 -9.18 0.59 3.35
C PHE A 79 -9.64 1.09 4.72
N ALA A 80 -9.24 2.31 5.11
CA ALA A 80 -9.68 2.91 6.37
C ALA A 80 -11.19 3.16 6.43
N ALA A 81 -11.81 3.53 5.30
CA ALA A 81 -13.25 3.64 5.20
C ALA A 81 -13.94 2.27 5.39
N LEU A 82 -13.43 1.22 4.74
CA LEU A 82 -13.94 -0.15 4.87
C LEU A 82 -13.78 -0.72 6.30
N MET A 83 -12.71 -0.35 6.99
CA MET A 83 -12.42 -0.78 8.35
C MET A 83 -13.10 0.07 9.43
N THR A 84 -13.81 1.15 9.06
CA THR A 84 -14.56 1.96 10.03
C THR A 84 -15.82 1.19 10.44
N PRO A 85 -15.93 0.72 11.70
CA PRO A 85 -17.01 -0.19 12.07
C PRO A 85 -18.37 0.52 12.13
N ALA A 86 -19.38 -0.05 11.46
CA ALA A 86 -20.76 0.45 11.48
C ALA A 86 -21.50 0.20 12.81
N ARG A 87 -21.02 -0.74 13.65
CA ARG A 87 -21.68 -1.17 14.90
C ARG A 87 -20.75 -1.19 16.13
N GLY A 88 -19.69 -0.37 16.12
CA GLY A 88 -18.86 -0.09 17.30
C GLY A 88 -17.84 -1.17 17.73
N ARG A 89 -17.88 -2.39 17.19
CA ARG A 89 -16.86 -3.42 17.47
C ARG A 89 -15.62 -3.21 16.59
N ARG A 90 -14.46 -3.02 17.22
CA ARG A 90 -13.17 -2.90 16.54
C ARG A 90 -12.60 -4.30 16.25
N PRO A 91 -12.14 -4.58 15.02
CA PRO A 91 -11.52 -5.87 14.69
C PRO A 91 -10.23 -6.09 15.48
N THR A 92 -9.82 -7.33 15.74
CA THR A 92 -8.49 -7.56 16.38
C THR A 92 -7.37 -7.18 15.41
N THR A 93 -6.13 -7.04 15.90
CA THR A 93 -4.95 -6.83 15.03
C THR A 93 -4.80 -7.95 14.01
N ALA A 94 -4.95 -9.22 14.43
CA ALA A 94 -4.88 -10.38 13.53
C ALA A 94 -5.98 -10.34 12.47
N THR A 95 -7.22 -10.01 12.86
CA THR A 95 -8.33 -9.83 11.91
C THR A 95 -8.05 -8.72 10.92
N SER A 96 -7.52 -7.58 11.38
CA SER A 96 -7.20 -6.42 10.53
C SER A 96 -6.07 -6.73 9.54
N ALA A 97 -5.04 -7.45 10.00
CA ALA A 97 -3.95 -7.94 9.15
C ALA A 97 -4.49 -8.90 8.08
N GLY A 98 -5.37 -9.83 8.45
CA GLY A 98 -6.03 -10.74 7.50
C GLY A 98 -6.83 -10.00 6.43
N PHE A 99 -7.66 -9.03 6.83
CA PHE A 99 -8.37 -8.17 5.88
C PHE A 99 -7.42 -7.37 4.99
N GLY A 100 -6.33 -6.87 5.55
CA GLY A 100 -5.29 -6.16 4.81
C GLY A 100 -4.67 -7.02 3.71
N LEU A 101 -4.27 -8.26 4.04
CA LEU A 101 -3.70 -9.20 3.08
C LEU A 101 -4.67 -9.50 1.92
N VAL A 102 -5.94 -9.80 2.23
CA VAL A 102 -6.98 -10.04 1.22
C VAL A 102 -7.19 -8.79 0.35
N TYR A 103 -7.27 -7.62 0.97
CA TYR A 103 -7.41 -6.35 0.26
C TYR A 103 -6.24 -6.07 -0.69
N GLY A 104 -5.01 -6.31 -0.23
CA GLY A 104 -3.81 -6.20 -1.06
C GLY A 104 -3.85 -7.13 -2.27
N LEU A 105 -4.24 -8.39 -2.08
CA LEU A 105 -4.40 -9.35 -3.18
C LEU A 105 -5.47 -8.95 -4.18
N VAL A 106 -6.60 -8.39 -3.71
CA VAL A 106 -7.65 -7.87 -4.60
C VAL A 106 -7.12 -6.70 -5.42
N ILE A 107 -6.40 -5.75 -4.80
CA ILE A 107 -5.77 -4.64 -5.54
C ILE A 107 -4.79 -5.19 -6.57
N TRP A 108 -3.94 -6.16 -6.20
CA TRP A 108 -2.99 -6.78 -7.13
C TRP A 108 -3.69 -7.35 -8.36
N LEU A 109 -4.74 -8.15 -8.17
CA LEU A 109 -5.52 -8.74 -9.28
C LEU A 109 -6.10 -7.64 -10.19
N VAL A 110 -6.75 -6.63 -9.59
CA VAL A 110 -7.38 -5.55 -10.34
C VAL A 110 -6.35 -4.69 -11.07
N MET A 111 -5.23 -4.37 -10.42
CA MET A 111 -4.18 -3.55 -11.01
C MET A 111 -3.45 -4.27 -12.13
N HIS A 112 -3.11 -5.55 -11.93
CA HIS A 112 -2.35 -6.30 -12.90
C HIS A 112 -3.18 -6.69 -14.13
N PHE A 113 -4.43 -7.12 -13.94
CA PHE A 113 -5.24 -7.68 -15.03
C PHE A 113 -6.22 -6.69 -15.67
N ALA A 114 -6.44 -5.52 -15.07
CA ALA A 114 -7.37 -4.52 -15.61
C ALA A 114 -6.76 -3.13 -15.70
N VAL A 115 -6.41 -2.51 -14.56
CA VAL A 115 -6.11 -1.07 -14.53
C VAL A 115 -4.80 -0.73 -15.23
N TRP A 116 -3.70 -1.44 -14.92
CA TRP A 116 -2.42 -1.13 -15.54
C TRP A 116 -2.38 -1.46 -17.04
N PRO A 117 -2.85 -2.64 -17.51
CA PRO A 117 -2.90 -2.91 -18.96
C PRO A 117 -3.80 -1.94 -19.74
N ALA A 118 -4.89 -1.46 -19.13
CA ALA A 118 -5.77 -0.46 -19.76
C ALA A 118 -5.12 0.92 -19.85
N ALA A 119 -4.24 1.27 -18.90
CA ALA A 119 -3.48 2.52 -18.93
C ALA A 119 -2.26 2.43 -19.86
N ASP A 120 -1.55 1.29 -19.81
CA ASP A 120 -0.28 1.09 -20.47
C ASP A 120 0.08 -0.40 -20.55
N VAL A 121 -0.28 -1.03 -21.68
CA VAL A 121 0.00 -2.45 -21.93
C VAL A 121 1.50 -2.76 -21.98
N VAL A 122 2.32 -1.83 -22.48
CA VAL A 122 3.77 -2.05 -22.62
C VAL A 122 4.40 -2.10 -21.25
N ALA A 123 4.14 -1.11 -20.38
CA ALA A 123 4.69 -1.08 -19.05
C ALA A 123 4.17 -2.23 -18.17
N ALA A 124 2.87 -2.55 -18.28
CA ALA A 124 2.27 -3.65 -17.52
C ALA A 124 2.89 -5.01 -17.87
N SER A 125 3.15 -5.27 -19.16
CA SER A 125 3.75 -6.53 -19.61
C SER A 125 5.23 -6.69 -19.23
N ALA A 126 5.92 -5.58 -18.98
CA ALA A 126 7.33 -5.58 -18.59
C ALA A 126 7.55 -5.85 -17.09
N PHE A 127 6.51 -5.78 -16.26
CA PHE A 127 6.63 -5.96 -14.81
C PHE A 127 6.44 -7.42 -14.38
N SER A 128 7.22 -7.86 -13.38
CA SER A 128 7.11 -9.23 -12.86
C SER A 128 5.84 -9.45 -12.04
N LEU A 129 5.03 -10.44 -12.46
CA LEU A 129 3.77 -10.82 -11.79
C LEU A 129 3.95 -11.11 -10.30
N TRP A 130 4.93 -11.96 -9.95
CA TRP A 130 5.11 -12.41 -8.56
C TRP A 130 5.69 -11.30 -7.67
N VAL A 131 6.59 -10.46 -8.20
CA VAL A 131 7.12 -9.31 -7.46
C VAL A 131 5.99 -8.34 -7.13
N PHE A 132 5.08 -8.13 -8.08
CA PHE A 132 3.91 -7.28 -7.89
C PHE A 132 2.96 -7.85 -6.83
N ALA A 133 2.72 -9.16 -6.85
CA ALA A 133 1.88 -9.85 -5.86
C ALA A 133 2.43 -9.71 -4.44
N VAL A 134 3.72 -9.99 -4.25
CA VAL A 134 4.36 -9.89 -2.93
C VAL A 134 4.39 -8.43 -2.44
N GLY A 135 4.65 -7.48 -3.33
CA GLY A 135 4.58 -6.06 -3.00
C GLY A 135 3.20 -5.67 -2.47
N HIS A 136 2.13 -6.16 -3.10
CA HIS A 136 0.76 -5.93 -2.67
C HIS A 136 0.39 -6.63 -1.36
N LEU A 137 0.95 -7.81 -1.08
CA LEU A 137 0.82 -8.45 0.23
C LEU A 137 1.48 -7.62 1.33
N ILE A 138 2.68 -7.08 1.09
CA ILE A 138 3.37 -6.17 2.02
C ILE A 138 2.54 -4.92 2.28
N TYR A 139 2.01 -4.31 1.22
CA TYR A 139 1.12 -3.14 1.31
C TYR A 139 -0.13 -3.45 2.14
N GLY A 140 -0.82 -4.54 1.80
CA GLY A 140 -2.02 -4.98 2.49
C GLY A 140 -1.80 -5.28 3.97
N LEU A 141 -0.73 -6.01 4.29
CA LEU A 141 -0.33 -6.27 5.67
C LEU A 141 -0.07 -4.97 6.44
N THR A 142 0.68 -4.05 5.83
CA THR A 142 1.00 -2.74 6.43
C THR A 142 -0.27 -1.94 6.74
N LEU A 143 -1.23 -1.91 5.81
CA LEU A 143 -2.53 -1.29 6.05
C LEU A 143 -3.27 -1.93 7.22
N GLY A 144 -3.36 -3.26 7.24
CA GLY A 144 -4.03 -4.00 8.31
C GLY A 144 -3.44 -3.70 9.69
N LEU A 145 -2.13 -3.55 9.78
CA LEU A 145 -1.42 -3.25 11.04
C LEU A 145 -1.53 -1.79 11.47
N LEU A 146 -1.48 -0.83 10.55
CA LEU A 146 -1.46 0.60 10.88
C LEU A 146 -2.87 1.22 11.01
N VAL A 147 -3.85 0.66 10.30
CA VAL A 147 -5.24 1.14 10.28
C VAL A 147 -6.13 0.32 11.23
N GLY A 148 -5.90 -1.00 11.34
CA GLY A 148 -6.43 -1.86 12.40
C GLY A 148 -6.03 -1.36 13.79
N PRO A 149 -6.77 -1.64 14.86
CA PRO A 149 -6.98 -0.68 15.94
C PRO A 149 -5.76 -0.43 16.83
N VAL A 150 -5.55 0.84 17.17
CA VAL A 150 -4.87 1.22 18.41
C VAL A 150 -5.79 0.79 19.55
N THR A 151 -5.40 -0.26 20.27
CA THR A 151 -5.93 -0.56 21.59
C THR A 151 -5.67 0.67 22.47
N ARG A 152 -6.72 1.24 23.07
CA ARG A 152 -6.51 2.00 24.31
C ARG A 152 -6.07 0.95 25.31
N THR A 153 -4.84 1.06 25.81
CA THR A 153 -4.51 0.48 27.10
C THR A 153 -5.53 1.00 28.10
N VAL A 154 -6.37 0.11 28.63
CA VAL A 154 -7.16 0.41 29.81
C VAL A 154 -6.12 0.55 30.92
N GLY A 155 -5.94 1.77 31.44
CA GLY A 155 -5.07 2.01 32.58
C GLY A 155 -5.50 1.12 33.76
N PRO A 156 -4.57 0.75 34.66
CA PRO A 156 -4.89 -0.10 35.80
C PRO A 156 -6.07 0.51 36.57
N ALA A 157 -7.07 -0.32 36.88
CA ALA A 157 -8.20 0.08 37.69
C ALA A 157 -7.66 0.63 39.03
N GLU A 158 -8.06 1.85 39.39
CA GLU A 158 -7.71 2.37 40.71
C GLU A 158 -8.28 1.42 41.77
N PRO A 159 -7.46 0.99 42.75
CA PRO A 159 -7.96 0.18 43.85
C PRO A 159 -8.92 1.04 44.66
N HIS A 160 -10.20 0.67 44.64
CA HIS A 160 -11.19 1.18 45.58
C HIS A 160 -10.68 0.91 47.00
N SER A 161 -10.17 1.95 47.66
CA SER A 161 -9.94 1.93 49.09
C SER A 161 -11.30 1.84 49.77
N GLN A 162 -11.67 0.63 50.21
CA GLN A 162 -12.72 0.45 51.19
C GLN A 162 -12.24 1.10 52.49
N ILE A 163 -12.74 2.30 52.77
CA ILE A 163 -12.68 2.90 54.10
C ILE A 163 -13.98 2.51 54.79
N THR A 164 -13.81 1.60 55.75
CA THR A 164 -14.57 1.31 56.98
C THR A 164 -15.98 1.85 57.11
#